data_AF-A0A963L4Z9-F1
#
_entry.id   AF-A0A963L4Z9-F1
#
_cell.length_a   1.000
_cell.length_b   1.000
_cell.length_c   1.000
_cell.angle_alpha   90.00
_cell.angle_beta   90.00
_cell.angle_gamma   90.00
#
_symmetry.space_group_name_H-M   'P 1'
#
loop_
_entity.id
_entity.type
_entity.pdbx_description
1 polymer ?
#
loop_
_entity_poly.entity_id
_entity_poly.type
_entity_poly.pdbx_seq_one_letter_code
_entity_poly.pdbx_strand_id
1 'polypeptide(L)'
;MMADTLMQWRSMGPRNDLWVFGYASLVWRPEFDAAEKRLSRVHGYHRCLNMYSRVNRGTPERPGLVFALMPGGSCTGMALRLPHDQVEATMPALWAREMPNPVYDPKWLLCQTDKGPVHALAFTLSTRSPNHTG
;
A
#
# COMPACT_ATOMS: atom_id res chain seq x y z
N MET A 1 11.42 6.65 3.55
CA MET A 1 11.26 6.14 4.94
C MET A 1 9.89 6.59 5.49
N MET A 2 9.43 6.04 6.62
CA MET A 2 8.12 6.41 7.21
C MET A 2 8.01 7.92 7.48
N ALA A 3 9.09 8.51 7.99
CA ALA A 3 9.17 9.95 8.26
C ALA A 3 8.96 10.78 6.99
N ASP A 4 9.56 10.39 5.86
CA ASP A 4 9.39 11.08 4.57
C ASP A 4 7.95 10.98 4.06
N THR A 5 7.34 9.80 4.20
CA THR A 5 5.94 9.61 3.81
C THR A 5 5.00 10.46 4.67
N LEU A 6 5.22 10.53 5.98
CA LEU A 6 4.46 11.41 6.87
C LEU A 6 4.67 12.89 6.54
N MET A 7 5.90 13.31 6.24
CA MET A 7 6.19 14.68 5.81
C MET A 7 5.45 15.04 4.51
N GLN A 8 5.48 14.15 3.51
CA GLN A 8 4.74 14.35 2.26
C GLN A 8 3.23 14.44 2.52
N TRP A 9 2.66 13.54 3.34
CA TRP A 9 1.26 13.59 3.72
C TRP A 9 0.87 14.93 4.37
N ARG A 10 1.66 15.41 5.34
CA ARG A 10 1.44 16.72 6.00
C ARG A 10 1.48 17.89 5.00
N SER A 11 2.32 17.82 3.97
CA SER A 11 2.40 18.87 2.93
C SER A 11 1.19 18.92 1.99
N MET A 12 0.36 17.87 1.95
CA MET A 12 -0.82 17.86 1.06
C MET A 12 -1.94 18.79 1.55
N GLY A 13 -1.93 19.18 2.83
CA GLY A 13 -2.92 20.09 3.41
C GLY A 13 -3.06 19.95 4.93
N PRO A 14 -3.62 20.97 5.60
CA PRO A 14 -3.59 21.07 7.06
C PRO A 14 -4.51 20.06 7.79
N ARG A 15 -5.52 19.50 7.12
CA ARG A 15 -6.45 18.51 7.70
C ARG A 15 -6.78 17.38 6.72
N ASN A 16 -5.77 16.93 5.99
CA ASN A 16 -5.99 15.87 5.02
C ASN A 16 -6.08 14.51 5.72
N ASP A 17 -7.15 13.79 5.42
CA ASP A 17 -7.22 12.37 5.72
C ASP A 17 -6.18 11.60 4.90
N LEU A 18 -5.68 10.50 5.46
CA LEU A 18 -4.82 9.58 4.73
C LEU A 18 -5.70 8.59 3.96
N TRP A 19 -5.43 8.42 2.67
CA TRP A 19 -5.96 7.28 1.93
C TRP A 19 -4.88 6.23 1.75
N VAL A 20 -5.23 4.95 1.91
CA VAL A 20 -4.36 3.80 1.67
C VAL A 20 -4.96 2.93 0.58
N PHE A 21 -4.18 2.58 -0.43
CA PHE A 21 -4.61 1.68 -1.49
C PHE A 21 -4.28 0.23 -1.14
N GLY A 22 -5.31 -0.53 -0.81
CA GLY A 22 -5.24 -1.97 -0.60
C GLY A 22 -5.48 -2.74 -1.90
N TYR A 23 -4.51 -3.56 -2.32
CA TYR A 23 -4.64 -4.44 -3.49
C TYR A 23 -4.57 -5.93 -3.14
N ALA A 24 -4.32 -6.29 -1.88
CA ALA A 24 -4.22 -7.67 -1.43
C ALA A 24 -4.65 -7.81 0.04
N SER A 25 -3.73 -8.17 0.94
CA SER A 25 -3.99 -8.42 2.37
C SER A 25 -4.68 -7.25 3.08
N LEU A 26 -4.31 -6.01 2.74
CA LEU A 26 -4.92 -4.78 3.28
C LEU A 26 -6.41 -4.65 2.97
N VAL A 27 -6.91 -5.26 1.88
CA VAL A 27 -8.36 -5.25 1.57
C VAL A 27 -9.16 -5.96 2.65
N TRP A 28 -8.61 -7.05 3.21
CA TRP A 28 -9.29 -7.91 4.17
C TRP A 28 -8.93 -7.59 5.62
N ARG A 29 -7.70 -7.10 5.87
CA ARG A 29 -7.18 -6.79 7.21
C ARG A 29 -6.33 -5.53 7.14
N PRO A 30 -6.92 -4.33 7.26
CA PRO A 30 -6.19 -3.08 7.15
C PRO A 30 -5.37 -2.67 8.39
N GLU A 31 -5.53 -3.36 9.53
CA GLU A 31 -4.95 -2.99 10.85
C GLU A 31 -5.45 -1.65 11.43
N PHE A 32 -6.44 -1.03 10.78
CA PHE A 32 -7.12 0.18 11.27
C PHE A 32 -8.58 0.19 10.83
N ASP A 33 -9.40 0.91 11.59
CA ASP A 33 -10.81 1.10 11.26
C ASP A 33 -10.96 2.20 10.22
N ALA A 34 -10.99 1.78 8.95
CA ALA A 34 -11.17 2.70 7.83
C ALA A 34 -12.55 3.39 7.93
N ALA A 35 -12.55 4.71 8.06
CA ALA A 35 -13.76 5.53 8.14
C ALA A 35 -14.51 5.61 6.81
N GLU A 36 -13.87 5.25 5.71
CA GLU A 36 -14.51 5.05 4.42
C GLU A 36 -13.73 4.02 3.60
N LYS A 37 -14.45 3.23 2.79
CA LYS A 37 -13.85 2.32 1.80
C LYS A 37 -14.47 2.61 0.44
N ARG A 38 -13.65 2.78 -0.60
CA ARG A 38 -14.09 2.99 -1.98
C ARG A 38 -13.43 1.99 -2.90
N LEU A 39 -14.22 1.30 -3.72
CA LEU A 39 -13.67 0.53 -4.82
C LEU A 39 -12.89 1.48 -5.73
N SER A 40 -11.66 1.11 -6.07
CA SER A 40 -10.78 2.00 -6.80
C SER A 40 -9.95 1.29 -7.85
N ARG A 41 -9.54 2.05 -8.86
CA ARG A 41 -8.63 1.60 -9.91
C ARG A 41 -7.44 2.53 -10.00
N VAL A 42 -6.24 1.94 -10.00
CA VAL A 42 -4.99 2.63 -10.29
C VAL A 42 -4.49 2.22 -11.67
N HIS A 43 -3.97 3.18 -12.42
CA HIS A 43 -3.35 2.97 -13.73
C HIS A 43 -1.83 3.05 -13.61
N GLY A 44 -1.12 2.36 -14.52
CA GLY A 44 0.34 2.29 -14.51
C GLY A 44 0.91 1.31 -13.49
N TYR A 45 0.05 0.52 -12.83
CA TYR A 45 0.44 -0.55 -11.91
C TYR A 45 -0.50 -1.75 -12.03
N HIS A 46 0.01 -2.96 -11.88
CA HIS A 46 -0.76 -4.20 -11.92
C HIS A 46 -0.39 -5.09 -10.73
N ARG A 47 -1.34 -5.95 -10.34
CA ARG A 47 -1.15 -6.94 -9.27
C ARG A 47 -0.63 -8.24 -9.86
N CYS A 48 0.45 -8.77 -9.32
CA CYS A 48 1.07 -10.04 -9.73
C CYS A 48 1.52 -10.85 -8.51
N LEU A 49 1.69 -12.18 -8.65
CA LEU A 49 2.26 -13.07 -7.63
C LEU A 49 3.78 -13.20 -7.81
N ASN A 50 4.50 -12.07 -7.90
CA ASN A 50 5.93 -12.05 -8.23
C ASN A 50 6.83 -11.60 -7.07
N MET A 51 6.45 -11.85 -5.82
CA MET A 51 7.30 -11.53 -4.68
C MET A 51 7.51 -12.74 -3.79
N TYR A 52 8.78 -13.06 -3.51
CA TYR A 52 9.13 -14.07 -2.52
C TYR A 52 8.75 -13.60 -1.11
N SER A 53 8.06 -14.46 -0.36
CA SER A 53 7.79 -14.29 1.06
C SER A 53 8.41 -15.43 1.85
N ARG A 54 9.30 -15.07 2.77
CA ARG A 54 9.96 -16.00 3.72
C ARG A 54 9.32 -15.99 5.11
N VAL A 55 8.27 -15.19 5.31
CA VAL A 55 7.63 -14.96 6.62
C VAL A 55 6.16 -15.32 6.61
N ASN A 56 5.36 -14.75 5.69
CA ASN A 56 3.90 -14.86 5.76
C ASN A 56 3.33 -16.06 5.00
N ARG A 57 3.96 -16.44 3.88
CA ARG A 57 3.48 -17.49 2.97
C ARG A 57 4.57 -18.47 2.54
N GLY A 58 5.63 -18.57 3.33
CA GLY A 58 6.75 -19.48 3.10
C GLY A 58 7.68 -19.51 4.30
N THR A 59 8.80 -20.19 4.15
CA THR A 59 9.89 -20.29 5.12
C THR A 59 11.17 -19.72 4.51
N PRO A 60 12.22 -19.43 5.30
CA PRO A 60 13.51 -19.03 4.77
C PRO A 60 14.07 -20.01 3.73
N GLU A 61 13.92 -21.31 3.96
CA GLU A 61 14.43 -22.40 3.12
C GLU A 61 13.52 -22.66 1.91
N ARG A 62 12.21 -22.43 2.06
CA ARG A 62 11.20 -22.61 1.01
C ARG A 62 10.32 -21.37 0.94
N PRO A 63 10.76 -20.30 0.26
CA PRO A 63 9.98 -19.09 0.12
C PRO A 63 8.71 -19.38 -0.69
N GLY A 64 7.59 -18.80 -0.28
CA GLY A 64 6.37 -18.81 -1.07
C GLY A 64 6.21 -17.52 -1.88
N LEU A 65 5.10 -17.41 -2.59
CA LEU A 65 4.75 -16.24 -3.40
C LEU A 65 3.64 -15.43 -2.74
N VAL A 66 3.79 -14.12 -2.78
CA VAL A 66 2.75 -13.17 -2.35
C VAL A 66 2.51 -12.12 -3.42
N PHE A 67 1.38 -11.43 -3.32
CA PHE A 67 1.04 -10.38 -4.24
C PHE A 67 1.97 -9.18 -4.11
N ALA A 68 2.34 -8.61 -5.24
CA ALA A 68 3.01 -7.34 -5.37
C ALA A 68 2.25 -6.42 -6.34
N LEU A 69 2.38 -5.12 -6.12
CA LEU A 69 1.91 -4.09 -7.04
C LEU A 69 3.12 -3.54 -7.81
N MET A 70 3.21 -3.87 -9.10
CA MET A 70 4.37 -3.54 -9.94
C MET A 70 4.00 -2.59 -11.06
N PRO A 71 4.97 -1.83 -11.62
CA PRO A 71 4.72 -0.92 -12.74
C PRO A 71 4.09 -1.60 -13.97
N GLY A 72 3.28 -0.84 -14.71
CA GLY A 72 2.57 -1.27 -15.93
C GLY A 72 1.13 -1.71 -15.68
N GLY A 73 0.26 -1.59 -16.70
CA GLY A 73 -1.12 -2.08 -16.66
C GLY A 73 -2.08 -1.27 -15.78
N SER A 74 -3.00 -1.96 -15.12
CA SER A 74 -3.93 -1.39 -14.14
C SER A 74 -4.27 -2.38 -13.03
N CYS A 75 -4.66 -1.87 -11.86
CA CYS A 75 -5.03 -2.67 -10.71
C CYS A 75 -6.32 -2.16 -10.10
N THR A 76 -7.27 -3.07 -9.88
CA THR A 76 -8.48 -2.78 -9.10
C THR A 76 -8.23 -3.20 -7.65
N GLY A 77 -8.55 -2.32 -6.72
CA GLY A 77 -8.36 -2.50 -5.28
C GLY A 77 -9.34 -1.66 -4.49
N MET A 78 -8.97 -1.37 -3.24
CA MET A 78 -9.78 -0.59 -2.31
C MET A 78 -8.99 0.62 -1.84
N ALA A 79 -9.56 1.82 -1.96
CA ALA A 79 -9.06 3.00 -1.27
C ALA A 79 -9.70 3.06 0.12
N LEU A 80 -8.88 3.06 1.16
CA LEU A 80 -9.28 3.04 2.57
C LEU A 80 -8.94 4.40 3.18
N ARG A 81 -9.93 5.10 3.73
CA ARG A 81 -9.75 6.40 4.37
C ARG A 81 -9.47 6.24 5.85
N LEU A 82 -8.39 6.85 6.31
CA LEU A 82 -8.03 7.01 7.71
C LEU A 82 -8.18 8.49 8.09
N PRO A 83 -9.03 8.81 9.08
CA PRO A 83 -9.21 10.18 9.56
C PRO A 83 -7.89 10.84 9.98
N HIS A 84 -7.74 12.13 9.65
CA HIS A 84 -6.54 12.92 9.91
C HIS A 84 -5.99 12.79 11.34
N ASP A 85 -6.86 12.84 12.34
CA ASP A 85 -6.53 12.76 13.76
C ASP A 85 -5.97 11.39 14.19
N GLN A 86 -6.20 10.34 13.40
CA GLN A 86 -5.73 8.99 13.67
C GLN A 86 -4.45 8.63 12.90
N VAL A 87 -4.05 9.44 11.91
CA VAL A 87 -2.94 9.11 11.00
C VAL A 87 -1.65 8.88 11.75
N GLU A 88 -1.27 9.79 12.63
CA GLU A 88 0.03 9.71 13.33
C GLU A 88 0.10 8.52 14.29
N ALA A 89 -1.01 8.19 14.95
CA ALA A 89 -1.10 7.03 15.85
C ALA A 89 -1.09 5.69 15.09
N THR A 90 -1.68 5.65 13.89
CA THR A 90 -1.89 4.42 13.12
C THR A 90 -0.71 4.12 12.18
N MET A 91 -0.04 5.14 11.65
CA MET A 91 1.03 4.99 10.67
C MET A 91 2.13 4.01 11.11
N PRO A 92 2.62 4.01 12.37
CA PRO A 92 3.64 3.06 12.80
C PRO A 92 3.21 1.60 12.67
N ALA A 93 1.96 1.27 13.03
CA ALA A 93 1.43 -0.10 12.93
C ALA A 93 1.25 -0.52 11.46
N LEU A 94 0.68 0.37 10.63
CA LEU A 94 0.57 0.14 9.19
C LEU A 94 1.96 -0.08 8.55
N TRP A 95 2.94 0.75 8.93
CA TRP A 95 4.30 0.68 8.41
C TRP A 95 5.01 -0.60 8.84
N ALA A 96 4.92 -1.00 10.11
CA ALA A 96 5.53 -2.22 10.63
C ALA A 96 4.98 -3.48 9.94
N ARG A 97 3.69 -3.47 9.59
CA ARG A 97 3.05 -4.57 8.89
C ARG A 97 3.48 -4.69 7.42
N GLU A 98 3.52 -3.58 6.71
CA GLU A 98 3.78 -3.58 5.26
C GLU A 98 5.29 -3.55 4.97
N MET A 99 6.10 -2.95 5.85
CA MET A 99 7.56 -2.90 5.73
C MET A 99 8.32 -3.60 6.89
N PRO A 100 8.01 -4.87 7.23
CA PRO A 100 8.80 -5.61 8.21
C PRO A 100 10.24 -5.82 7.70
N ASN A 101 10.39 -5.91 6.37
CA ASN A 101 11.64 -5.72 5.65
C ASN A 101 11.40 -4.58 4.64
N PRO A 102 12.36 -3.66 4.39
CA PRO A 102 12.20 -2.51 3.49
C PRO A 102 12.22 -2.94 2.01
N VAL A 103 11.26 -3.77 1.61
CA VAL A 103 11.16 -4.42 0.29
C VAL A 103 10.27 -3.62 -0.65
N TYR A 104 9.32 -2.87 -0.10
CA TYR A 104 8.39 -2.06 -0.86
C TYR A 104 8.83 -0.60 -0.95
N ASP A 105 8.50 0.02 -2.08
CA ASP A 105 8.57 1.45 -2.32
C ASP A 105 7.18 2.08 -2.04
N PRO A 106 7.05 2.94 -1.02
CA PRO A 106 5.81 3.64 -0.73
C PRO A 106 5.61 4.73 -1.78
N LYS A 107 4.43 4.75 -2.42
CA LYS A 107 4.09 5.71 -3.47
C LYS A 107 2.70 6.27 -3.29
N TRP A 108 2.54 7.56 -3.58
CA TRP A 108 1.24 8.21 -3.69
C TRP A 108 0.68 7.96 -5.10
N LEU A 109 -0.40 7.21 -5.19
CA LEU A 109 -1.05 6.87 -6.45
C LEU A 109 -2.41 7.55 -6.56
N LEU A 110 -2.73 8.03 -7.76
CA LEU A 110 -4.07 8.51 -8.09
C LEU A 110 -5.01 7.30 -8.27
N CYS A 111 -5.93 7.14 -7.33
CA CYS A 111 -6.94 6.09 -7.32
C CYS A 111 -8.24 6.64 -7.88
N GLN A 112 -8.69 6.13 -9.03
CA GLN A 112 -9.98 6.46 -9.60
C GLN A 112 -11.08 5.76 -8.80
N THR A 113 -12.06 6.52 -8.28
CA THR A 113 -13.22 5.99 -7.56
C THR A 113 -14.52 6.53 -8.18
N ASP A 114 -15.65 5.90 -7.84
CA ASP A 114 -16.98 6.36 -8.24
C ASP A 114 -17.32 7.77 -7.73
N LYS A 115 -16.75 8.17 -6.59
CA LYS A 115 -16.90 9.51 -5.97
C LYS A 115 -15.78 10.47 -6.37
N GLY A 116 -15.06 10.19 -7.46
CA GLY A 116 -13.94 10.99 -7.94
C GLY A 116 -12.57 10.47 -7.48
N PRO A 117 -11.48 11.04 -8.02
CA PRO A 117 -10.14 10.55 -7.76
C PRO A 117 -9.67 10.90 -6.34
N VAL A 118 -8.90 10.00 -5.72
CA VAL A 118 -8.22 10.22 -4.44
C VAL A 118 -6.73 9.89 -4.53
N HIS A 119 -5.87 10.64 -3.87
CA HIS A 119 -4.45 10.29 -3.74
C HIS A 119 -4.27 9.36 -2.56
N ALA A 120 -3.81 8.13 -2.81
CA ALA A 120 -3.66 7.12 -1.77
C ALA A 120 -2.23 6.59 -1.71
N LEU A 121 -1.76 6.31 -0.49
CA LEU A 121 -0.52 5.62 -0.23
C LEU A 121 -0.64 4.16 -0.65
N ALA A 122 0.25 3.71 -1.53
CA ALA A 122 0.36 2.33 -1.96
C ALA A 122 1.78 1.81 -1.70
N PHE A 123 1.89 0.55 -1.29
CA PHE A 123 3.17 -0.14 -1.15
C PHE A 123 3.47 -0.90 -2.44
N THR A 124 4.36 -0.36 -3.27
CA THR A 124 4.71 -0.91 -4.59
C THR A 124 5.99 -1.72 -4.53
N LEU A 125 6.18 -2.67 -5.44
CA LEU A 125 7.44 -3.40 -5.56
C LEU A 125 8.21 -2.91 -6.79
N SER A 126 9.47 -2.53 -6.58
CA SER A 126 10.39 -2.22 -7.66
C SER A 126 10.77 -3.47 -8.44
N THR A 127 10.90 -3.37 -9.76
CA THR A 127 11.48 -4.44 -10.59
C THR A 127 12.94 -4.72 -10.25
N ARG A 128 13.62 -3.78 -9.56
CA ARG A 128 14.99 -3.95 -9.06
C ARG A 128 15.05 -4.56 -7.66
N SER A 129 13.90 -4.90 -7.06
CA SER A 129 13.86 -5.47 -5.72
C SER A 129 14.50 -6.88 -5.74
N PRO A 130 15.38 -7.21 -4.78
CA PRO A 130 15.96 -8.55 -4.68
C PRO A 130 14.93 -9.63 -4.33
N ASN A 131 13.71 -9.24 -3.96
CA ASN A 131 12.59 -10.15 -3.71
C ASN A 131 11.63 -10.29 -4.90
N HIS A 132 11.89 -9.60 -6.02
CA HIS A 132 11.14 -9.79 -7.26
C HIS A 132 11.47 -11.15 -7.89
N THR A 133 10.45 -11.85 -8.37
CA THR A 133 10.57 -13.17 -8.99
C THR A 133 10.19 -13.07 -10.47
N GLY A 134 11.10 -12.55 -11.30
CA GLY A 134 10.86 -12.32 -12.72
C GLY A 134 11.92 -11.45 -13.38
#